data_AF-A0A6L5GTB5-F1
#
_entry.id   AF-A0A6L5GTB5-F1
#
_cell.length_a   1.000
_cell.length_b   1.000
_cell.length_c   1.000
_cell.angle_alpha   90.00
_cell.angle_beta   90.00
_cell.angle_gamma   90.00
#
_symmetry.space_group_name_H-M   'P 1'
#
loop_
_entity.id
_entity.type
_entity.pdbx_description
1 polymer ?
#
loop_
_entity_poly.entity_id
_entity_poly.type
_entity_poly.pdbx_seq_one_letter_code
_entity_poly.pdbx_strand_id
1 'polypeptide(L)' 'MSPDGIQARLDELQDFIGSQQSEITEFDESPVRKLIQQITVYDGHFTVEFKSGITIDIEA' A
#
# COMPACT_ATOMS: atom_id res chain seq x y z
N MET A 1 -17.00 -9.33 26.71
CA MET A 1 -15.71 -8.66 26.97
C MET A 1 -16.00 -7.42 27.79
N SER A 2 -15.19 -7.11 28.81
CA SER A 2 -15.33 -5.86 29.57
C SER A 2 -14.93 -4.67 28.70
N PRO A 3 -15.39 -3.43 29.01
CA PRO A 3 -14.96 -2.22 28.31
C PRO A 3 -13.43 -2.10 28.24
N ASP A 4 -12.75 -2.43 29.33
CA ASP A 4 -11.29 -2.43 29.42
C ASP A 4 -10.65 -3.46 28.46
N GLY A 5 -11.28 -4.62 28.29
CA GLY A 5 -10.81 -5.65 27.35
C GLY A 5 -10.97 -5.25 25.89
N ILE A 6 -11.94 -4.40 25.56
CA ILE A 6 -12.11 -3.84 24.21
C ILE A 6 -11.03 -2.79 23.95
N GLN A 7 -10.76 -1.91 24.92
CA GLN A 7 -9.71 -0.90 24.80
C GLN A 7 -8.33 -1.54 24.64
N ALA A 8 -8.01 -2.53 25.46
CA ALA A 8 -6.73 -3.25 25.37
C ALA A 8 -6.53 -3.91 23.99
N ARG A 9 -7.59 -4.48 23.41
CA ARG A 9 -7.52 -5.07 22.07
C ARG A 9 -7.39 -4.01 20.98
N LEU A 10 -8.03 -2.85 21.15
CA LEU A 10 -7.92 -1.74 20.21
C LEU A 10 -6.50 -1.16 20.20
N ASP A 11 -5.87 -1.04 21.36
CA ASP A 11 -4.50 -0.55 21.51
C ASP A 11 -3.50 -1.56 20.91
N GLU A 12 -3.67 -2.85 21.20
CA GLU A 12 -2.86 -3.93 20.61
C GLU A 12 -2.93 -3.93 19.07
N LEU A 13 -4.11 -3.71 18.49
CA LEU A 13 -4.28 -3.67 17.04
C LEU A 13 -3.67 -2.41 16.42
N GLN A 14 -3.76 -1.26 17.11
CA GLN A 14 -3.12 -0.03 16.67
C GLN A 14 -1.59 -0.16 16.67
N ASP A 15 -1.02 -0.71 17.74
CA ASP A 15 0.41 -0.98 17.84
C ASP A 15 0.87 -1.97 16.77
N PHE A 16 0.09 -3.04 16.54
CA PHE A 16 0.38 -4.02 15.50
C PHE A 16 0.41 -3.37 14.10
N ILE A 17 -0.58 -2.55 13.75
CA ILE A 17 -0.61 -1.85 12.45
C ILE A 17 0.55 -0.86 12.35
N GLY A 18 0.80 -0.07 13.39
CA GLY A 18 1.89 0.93 13.42
C GLY A 18 3.29 0.33 13.36
N SER A 19 3.47 -0.90 13.85
CA SER A 19 4.73 -1.63 13.78
C SER A 19 5.08 -2.16 12.39
N GLN A 20 4.12 -2.17 11.45
CA GLN A 20 4.38 -2.68 10.11
C GLN A 20 5.16 -1.66 9.30
N GLN A 21 6.20 -2.15 8.60
CA GLN A 21 6.98 -1.36 7.66
C GLN A 21 6.05 -0.93 6.51
N SER A 22 5.61 0.33 6.59
CA SER A 22 4.70 0.94 5.62
C SER A 22 5.45 1.60 4.47
N GLU A 23 6.74 1.88 4.69
CA GLU A 23 7.63 2.40 3.66
C GLU A 23 8.04 1.27 2.72
N ILE A 24 7.61 1.41 1.46
CA ILE A 24 8.09 0.59 0.36
C ILE A 24 9.53 1.07 0.06
N THR A 25 10.51 0.49 0.75
CA THR A 25 11.93 0.85 0.59
C THR A 25 12.59 0.15 -0.59
N GLU A 26 12.01 -0.95 -1.08
CA GLU A 26 12.50 -1.73 -2.22
C GLU A 26 11.34 -2.39 -2.98
N PHE A 27 11.51 -2.51 -4.30
CA PHE A 27 10.54 -3.15 -5.19
C PHE A 27 10.63 -4.68 -5.04
N ASP A 28 9.79 -5.26 -4.18
CA ASP A 28 9.55 -6.70 -4.21
C ASP A 28 8.55 -6.98 -5.36
N GLU A 29 9.01 -7.68 -6.39
CA GLU A 29 8.22 -7.98 -7.58
C GLU A 29 6.92 -8.74 -7.27
N SER A 30 6.87 -9.51 -6.18
CA SER A 30 5.73 -10.38 -5.90
C SER A 30 4.51 -9.67 -5.27
N PRO A 31 4.66 -8.69 -4.35
CA PRO A 31 3.56 -7.93 -3.78
C PRO A 31 3.17 -6.71 -4.64
N VAL A 32 4.13 -6.01 -5.25
CA VAL A 32 3.85 -4.75 -5.95
C VAL A 32 3.03 -5.00 -7.22
N ARG A 33 3.27 -6.10 -7.94
CA ARG A 33 2.41 -6.53 -9.07
C ARG A 33 0.95 -6.72 -8.66
N LYS A 34 0.66 -7.06 -7.39
CA LYS A 34 -0.72 -7.23 -6.91
C LYS A 34 -1.44 -5.90 -6.71
N LEU A 35 -0.71 -4.80 -6.51
CA LEU A 35 -1.28 -3.46 -6.28
C LEU A 35 -1.54 -2.71 -7.59
N ILE A 36 -0.81 -3.05 -8.65
CA ILE A 36 -0.99 -2.47 -9.97
C ILE A 36 -2.29 -2.99 -10.59
N GLN A 37 -3.10 -2.06 -11.09
CA GLN A 37 -4.31 -2.32 -11.86
C GLN A 37 -3.99 -2.36 -13.36
N GLN A 38 -3.25 -1.38 -13.86
CA GLN A 38 -2.89 -1.26 -15.27
C GLN A 38 -1.59 -0.44 -15.42
N ILE A 39 -0.83 -0.74 -16.47
CA ILE A 39 0.25 0.13 -16.96
C ILE A 39 -0.07 0.48 -18.41
N THR A 40 -0.06 1.78 -18.73
CA THR A 40 -0.26 2.28 -20.09
C THR A 40 1.03 2.95 -20.56
N VAL A 41 1.56 2.50 -21.70
CA VAL A 41 2.82 2.99 -22.26
C VAL A 41 2.54 3.91 -23.44
N TYR A 42 3.20 5.06 -23.44
CA TYR A 42 3.14 6.06 -24.50
C TYR A 42 4.55 6.33 -25.04
N ASP A 43 4.64 7.23 -26.02
CA ASP A 43 5.93 7.79 -26.41
C ASP A 43 6.41 8.78 -25.33
N GLY A 44 7.61 8.56 -24.79
CA GLY A 44 8.25 9.42 -23.79
C GLY A 44 7.74 9.35 -22.35
N HIS A 45 6.71 8.55 -22.02
CA HIS A 45 6.25 8.34 -20.64
C HIS A 45 5.42 7.07 -20.48
N PHE A 46 5.14 6.70 -19.24
CA PHE A 46 4.16 5.68 -18.91
C PHE A 46 3.33 6.06 -17.68
N THR A 47 2.09 5.61 -17.67
CA THR A 47 1.16 5.81 -16.56
C THR A 47 0.97 4.49 -15.82
N VAL A 48 1.04 4.53 -14.49
CA VAL A 48 0.75 3.40 -13.61
C VAL A 48 -0.52 3.69 -12.81
N GLU A 49 -1.52 2.83 -12.97
CA GLU A 49 -2.77 2.87 -12.21
C GLU A 49 -2.73 1.78 -11.14
N PHE A 50 -2.96 2.18 -9.88
CA PHE A 50 -3.04 1.27 -8.74
C PHE A 50 -4.50 0.91 -8.44
N LYS A 51 -4.74 -0.26 -7.86
CA LYS A 51 -6.08 -0.72 -7.43
C LYS A 51 -6.72 0.18 -6.36
N SER A 52 -5.92 0.99 -5.68
CA SER A 52 -6.41 2.03 -4.78
C SER A 52 -7.07 3.21 -5.50
N GLY A 53 -6.95 3.30 -6.83
CA GLY A 53 -7.40 4.44 -7.64
C GLY A 53 -6.36 5.56 -7.76
N ILE A 54 -5.14 5.37 -7.21
CA ILE A 54 -4.03 6.31 -7.39
C ILE A 54 -3.44 6.10 -8.79
N THR A 55 -3.18 7.22 -9.49
CA THR A 55 -2.54 7.25 -10.80
C THR A 55 -1.24 8.03 -10.71
N ILE A 56 -0.17 7.49 -11.27
CA ILE A 56 1.15 8.12 -11.32
C ILE A 56 1.63 8.16 -12.78
N ASP A 57 2.05 9.33 -13.24
CA ASP A 57 2.74 9.50 -14.52
C ASP A 57 4.26 9.59 -14.30
N ILE A 58 5.00 8.83 -15.11
CA ILE A 58 6.45 8.74 -15.04
C ILE A 58 7.02 9.04 -16.42
N GLU A 59 7.79 10.12 -16.52
CA GLU A 59 8.53 10.49 -17.72
C GLU A 59 9.74 9.55 -17.93
N ALA A 60 10.03 9.23 -19.19
CA ALA A 60 11.10 8.32 -19.60
C ALA A 60 12.50 8.96 -19.59
#